data_AF-A0A7J7LM33-F1
#
_entry.id   AF-A0A7J7LM33-F1
#
_cell.length_a   1.000
_cell.length_b   1.000
_cell.length_c   1.000
_cell.angle_alpha   90.00
_cell.angle_beta   90.00
_cell.angle_gamma   90.00
#
_symmetry.space_group_name_H-M   'P 1'
#
loop_
_entity.id
_entity.type
_entity.pdbx_description
1 polymer ?
#
loop_
_entity_poly.entity_id
_entity_poly.type
_entity_poly.pdbx_seq_one_letter_code
_entity_poly.pdbx_strand_id
1 'polypeptide(L)'
;MFHLALKEVGKKAEVDEELHKIRRRFFGMIDNLAIDQDFVKIGGYIIMSTVLARTGRHRQRYENEFRLVAGCIPYRINKDVEDCTVNLKDRLKVLMISSPGREDLVFPKGGWEDDETMGEAACREALEEAGVKGILDETPLGVWEFRSKSSQNSCSTEGTCRGYMFALEVTEEFVIWPEEDKYERKWLTVGESFRLCRYEWMRIALEEFLRVMSEADRYQMKEELVGQSALPVPEVLTEHQNHQILSPSCFVKASGTQRLDEPYKCFVLG
;
A
#
# COMPACT_ATOMS: atom_id res chain seq x y z
N MET A 1 7.54 -31.71 15.74
CA MET A 1 7.28 -31.15 14.39
C MET A 1 5.89 -31.53 13.86
N PHE A 2 5.49 -32.80 13.83
CA PHE A 2 4.15 -33.21 13.37
C PHE A 2 2.97 -32.71 14.24
N HIS A 3 3.18 -32.58 15.55
CA HIS A 3 2.11 -32.20 16.49
C HIS A 3 1.76 -30.69 16.45
N LEU A 4 2.67 -29.84 15.98
CA LEU A 4 2.45 -28.41 15.80
C LEU A 4 1.71 -28.14 14.48
N ALA A 5 2.08 -28.83 13.40
CA ALA A 5 1.38 -28.74 12.12
C ALA A 5 -0.09 -29.17 12.22
N LEU A 6 -0.40 -30.20 13.01
CA LEU A 6 -1.79 -30.63 13.24
C LEU A 6 -2.61 -29.63 14.08
N LYS A 7 -1.98 -28.87 14.97
CA LYS A 7 -2.63 -27.76 15.71
C LYS A 7 -2.94 -26.58 14.79
N GLU A 8 -2.04 -26.25 13.87
CA GLU A 8 -2.23 -25.19 12.87
C GLU A 8 -3.33 -25.55 11.86
N VAL A 9 -3.32 -26.80 11.37
CA VAL A 9 -4.37 -27.33 10.46
C VAL A 9 -5.73 -27.40 11.17
N GLY A 10 -5.76 -27.79 12.44
CA GLY A 10 -6.99 -27.82 13.24
C GLY A 10 -7.60 -26.44 13.44
N LYS A 11 -6.78 -25.42 13.76
CA LYS A 11 -7.25 -24.03 13.86
C LYS A 11 -7.74 -23.47 12.53
N LYS A 12 -7.07 -23.79 11.42
CA LYS A 12 -7.50 -23.35 10.08
C LYS A 12 -8.85 -23.96 9.70
N ALA A 13 -9.04 -25.25 9.95
CA ALA A 13 -10.31 -25.93 9.70
C ALA A 13 -11.45 -25.40 10.58
N GLU A 14 -11.15 -25.07 11.85
CA GLU A 14 -12.13 -24.49 12.78
C GLU A 14 -12.52 -23.05 12.40
N VAL A 15 -11.56 -22.24 11.95
CA VAL A 15 -11.82 -20.90 11.39
C VAL A 15 -12.62 -20.99 10.10
N ASP A 16 -12.29 -21.93 9.20
CA ASP A 16 -13.04 -22.15 7.95
C ASP A 16 -14.47 -22.62 8.22
N GLU A 17 -14.68 -23.47 9.23
CA GLU A 17 -16.00 -23.95 9.63
C GLU A 17 -16.84 -22.84 10.28
N GLU A 18 -16.24 -22.00 11.14
CA GLU A 18 -16.89 -20.82 11.70
C GLU A 18 -17.20 -19.77 10.62
N LEU A 19 -16.29 -19.53 9.66
CA LEU A 19 -16.55 -18.69 8.49
C LEU A 19 -17.73 -19.22 7.67
N HIS A 20 -17.79 -20.55 7.49
CA HIS A 20 -18.86 -21.20 6.74
C HIS A 20 -20.20 -21.14 7.50
N LYS A 21 -20.19 -21.22 8.83
CA LYS A 21 -21.36 -20.98 9.68
C LYS A 21 -21.83 -19.53 9.63
N ILE A 22 -20.91 -18.56 9.67
CA ILE A 22 -21.21 -17.13 9.49
C ILE A 22 -21.84 -16.90 8.11
N ARG A 23 -21.26 -17.45 7.04
CA ARG A 23 -21.82 -17.38 5.67
C ARG A 23 -23.28 -17.90 5.61
N ARG A 24 -23.60 -19.02 6.26
CA ARG A 24 -24.98 -19.55 6.29
C ARG A 24 -25.94 -18.75 7.17
N ARG A 25 -25.45 -18.10 8.23
CA ARG A 25 -26.28 -17.42 9.22
C ARG A 25 -26.68 -16.01 8.78
N PHE A 26 -25.86 -15.35 7.95
CA PHE A 26 -26.09 -13.98 7.51
C PHE A 26 -26.74 -13.86 6.11
N PHE A 27 -26.74 -14.91 5.29
CA PHE A 27 -27.35 -14.89 3.94
C PHE A 27 -28.88 -14.65 3.95
N GLY A 28 -29.54 -14.77 5.11
CA GLY A 28 -31.00 -14.60 5.25
C GLY A 28 -31.46 -13.43 6.12
N MET A 29 -30.57 -12.51 6.52
CA MET A 29 -30.91 -11.44 7.49
C MET A 29 -30.52 -10.03 7.02
N ILE A 30 -30.57 -9.78 5.70
CA ILE A 30 -30.31 -8.45 5.14
C ILE A 30 -31.51 -8.02 4.29
N ASP A 31 -32.68 -7.94 4.93
CA ASP A 31 -33.77 -7.08 4.48
C ASP A 31 -33.96 -6.01 5.55
N ASN A 32 -33.67 -4.77 5.19
CA ASN A 32 -33.92 -3.55 5.94
C ASN A 32 -33.08 -3.32 7.20
N LEU A 33 -31.88 -2.76 7.02
CA LEU A 33 -31.35 -1.75 7.93
C LEU A 33 -30.51 -0.76 7.11
N ALA A 34 -30.78 0.52 7.34
CA ALA A 34 -30.25 1.64 6.58
C ALA A 34 -28.72 1.66 6.56
N ILE A 35 -28.20 1.92 5.36
CA ILE A 35 -26.82 1.82 4.93
C ILE A 35 -26.00 2.96 5.54
N ASP A 36 -25.10 2.58 6.43
CA ASP A 36 -23.83 3.27 6.67
C ASP A 36 -22.88 2.17 7.19
N GLN A 37 -21.69 1.98 6.59
CA GLN A 37 -20.62 0.98 6.88
C GLN A 37 -20.45 -0.20 5.90
N ASP A 38 -19.40 -0.14 5.06
CA ASP A 38 -18.91 -1.21 4.17
C ASP A 38 -18.02 -2.28 4.86
N PHE A 39 -17.84 -2.21 6.18
CA PHE A 39 -16.91 -3.07 6.93
C PHE A 39 -17.57 -3.69 8.15
N VAL A 40 -17.35 -5.00 8.36
CA VAL A 40 -17.83 -5.70 9.55
C VAL A 40 -16.63 -6.22 10.34
N LYS A 41 -16.47 -5.75 11.58
CA LYS A 41 -15.49 -6.30 12.53
C LYS A 41 -16.11 -7.45 13.30
N ILE A 42 -15.60 -8.67 13.13
CA ILE A 42 -16.05 -9.86 13.86
C ILE A 42 -14.85 -10.49 14.58
N GLY A 43 -14.89 -10.55 15.91
CA GLY A 43 -13.88 -11.27 16.70
C GLY A 43 -12.44 -10.78 16.52
N GLY A 44 -12.23 -9.50 16.21
CA GLY A 44 -10.90 -8.91 15.93
C GLY A 44 -10.49 -8.97 14.45
N TYR A 45 -11.25 -9.64 13.60
CA TYR A 45 -11.02 -9.71 12.15
C TYR A 45 -11.84 -8.66 11.41
N ILE A 46 -11.25 -8.07 10.36
CA ILE A 46 -11.92 -7.12 9.46
C ILE A 46 -12.39 -7.90 8.24
N ILE A 47 -13.71 -7.92 8.03
CA ILE A 47 -14.37 -8.54 6.88
C ILE A 47 -14.96 -7.43 6.01
N MET A 48 -14.71 -7.50 4.71
CA MET A 48 -15.32 -6.59 3.74
C MET A 48 -16.61 -7.21 3.22
N SER A 49 -17.74 -6.52 3.38
CA SER A 49 -19.06 -7.15 3.17
C SER A 49 -19.68 -6.94 1.79
N THR A 50 -19.18 -5.97 0.99
CA THR A 50 -19.90 -5.52 -0.22
C THR A 50 -19.07 -5.04 -1.41
N VAL A 51 -17.74 -4.90 -1.31
CA VAL A 51 -16.94 -4.36 -2.42
C VAL A 51 -16.62 -5.48 -3.43
N LEU A 52 -17.20 -5.36 -4.63
CA LEU A 52 -16.88 -6.23 -5.76
C LEU A 52 -15.64 -5.71 -6.50
N ALA A 53 -14.79 -6.62 -6.96
CA ALA A 53 -13.66 -6.27 -7.80
C ALA A 53 -14.14 -5.64 -9.12
N ARG A 54 -13.49 -4.56 -9.56
CA ARG A 54 -13.78 -3.98 -10.88
C ARG A 54 -13.45 -4.98 -11.98
N THR A 55 -14.29 -5.01 -13.00
CA THR A 55 -14.13 -5.91 -14.15
C THR A 55 -14.34 -5.18 -15.48
N GLY A 56 -13.71 -5.72 -16.53
CA GLY A 56 -13.78 -5.16 -17.88
C GLY A 56 -12.65 -4.18 -18.20
N ARG A 57 -12.72 -3.59 -19.40
CA ARG A 57 -11.69 -2.67 -19.92
C ARG A 57 -12.24 -1.36 -20.50
N HIS A 58 -13.56 -1.17 -20.45
CA HIS A 58 -14.25 -0.07 -21.12
C HIS A 58 -13.90 1.31 -20.57
N ARG A 59 -13.54 1.40 -19.28
CA ARG A 59 -13.15 2.65 -18.61
C ARG A 59 -11.65 2.84 -18.48
N GLN A 60 -10.86 1.87 -18.95
CA GLN A 60 -9.42 1.89 -18.78
C GLN A 60 -8.77 2.89 -19.73
N ARG A 61 -7.71 3.54 -19.24
CA ARG A 61 -6.97 4.54 -19.99
C ARG A 61 -5.92 3.91 -20.91
N TYR A 62 -5.70 4.57 -22.04
CA TYR A 62 -4.72 4.19 -23.05
C TYR A 62 -3.94 5.42 -23.50
N GLU A 63 -2.63 5.28 -23.71
CA GLU A 63 -1.76 6.33 -24.22
C GLU A 63 -0.75 5.72 -25.21
N ASN A 64 -0.64 6.26 -26.42
CA ASN A 64 0.28 5.77 -27.45
C ASN A 64 0.21 4.25 -27.66
N GLU A 65 -1.00 3.69 -27.72
CA GLU A 65 -1.30 2.25 -27.81
C GLU A 65 -1.01 1.41 -26.54
N PHE A 66 -0.41 1.99 -25.50
CA PHE A 66 -0.21 1.31 -24.22
C PHE A 66 -1.47 1.38 -23.36
N ARG A 67 -1.89 0.24 -22.83
CA ARG A 67 -2.85 0.20 -21.72
C ARG A 67 -2.16 0.73 -20.45
N LEU A 68 -2.75 1.72 -19.80
CA LEU A 68 -2.19 2.26 -18.56
C LEU A 68 -2.61 1.38 -17.37
N VAL A 69 -1.62 1.03 -16.56
CA VAL A 69 -1.76 0.14 -15.41
C VAL A 69 -1.17 0.83 -14.18
N ALA A 70 -1.84 0.72 -13.05
CA ALA A 70 -1.33 1.19 -11.77
C ALA A 70 -1.22 0.00 -10.80
N GLY A 71 -0.20 0.02 -9.96
CA GLY A 71 0.02 -1.00 -8.94
C GLY A 71 0.95 -0.51 -7.86
N CYS A 72 1.22 -1.37 -6.87
CA CYS A 72 2.11 -1.01 -5.77
C CYS A 72 2.99 -2.16 -5.33
N ILE A 73 4.04 -1.85 -4.59
CA ILE A 73 4.81 -2.79 -3.77
C ILE A 73 4.30 -2.60 -2.33
N PRO A 74 3.38 -3.45 -1.85
CA PRO A 74 2.92 -3.37 -0.48
C PRO A 74 4.01 -3.88 0.46
N TYR A 75 4.31 -3.13 1.50
CA TYR A 75 5.36 -3.47 2.45
C TYR A 75 4.94 -3.22 3.89
N ARG A 76 5.70 -3.81 4.82
CA ARG A 76 5.68 -3.47 6.24
C ARG A 76 7.08 -3.59 6.81
N ILE A 77 7.38 -2.78 7.82
CA ILE A 77 8.64 -2.82 8.55
C ILE A 77 8.34 -3.34 9.95
N ASN A 78 9.02 -4.41 10.35
CA ASN A 78 8.91 -4.89 11.73
C ASN A 78 9.65 -3.94 12.68
N LYS A 79 8.90 -3.20 13.50
CA LYS A 79 9.41 -2.20 14.46
C LYS A 79 9.82 -2.83 15.80
N ASP A 80 9.41 -4.06 16.09
CA ASP A 80 9.71 -4.76 17.35
C ASP A 80 11.18 -5.22 17.46
N VAL A 81 11.97 -4.99 16.41
CA VAL A 81 13.42 -5.16 16.43
C VAL A 81 14.04 -3.79 16.77
N GLU A 82 14.03 -3.46 18.07
CA GLU A 82 14.65 -2.26 18.66
C GLU A 82 16.18 -2.26 18.58
N ASP A 83 16.78 -3.35 18.11
CA ASP A 83 18.22 -3.42 17.92
C ASP A 83 18.60 -2.71 16.62
N CYS A 84 19.08 -1.47 16.75
CA CYS A 84 19.59 -0.59 15.70
C CYS A 84 20.81 -1.15 14.94
N THR A 85 21.18 -2.40 15.19
CA THR A 85 22.20 -3.17 14.48
C THR A 85 21.65 -4.01 13.32
N VAL A 86 20.32 -4.16 13.18
CA VAL A 86 19.70 -5.01 12.15
C VAL A 86 19.44 -4.22 10.86
N ASN A 87 19.91 -4.74 9.72
CA ASN A 87 19.76 -4.12 8.40
C ASN A 87 18.27 -3.90 8.06
N LEU A 88 17.91 -2.74 7.49
CA LEU A 88 16.54 -2.44 7.03
C LEU A 88 15.95 -3.60 6.21
N LYS A 89 16.75 -4.20 5.32
CA LYS A 89 16.33 -5.31 4.45
C LYS A 89 15.87 -6.55 5.21
N ASP A 90 16.36 -6.75 6.43
CA ASP A 90 16.00 -7.91 7.26
C ASP A 90 14.68 -7.68 8.00
N ARG A 91 14.36 -6.42 8.33
CA ARG A 91 13.10 -6.02 8.97
C ARG A 91 11.97 -5.78 7.96
N LEU A 92 12.33 -5.55 6.70
CA LEU A 92 11.42 -5.30 5.61
C LEU A 92 10.78 -6.59 5.10
N LYS A 93 9.45 -6.60 5.06
CA LYS A 93 8.66 -7.62 4.36
C LYS A 93 7.85 -6.95 3.27
N VAL A 94 7.76 -7.60 2.12
CA VAL A 94 6.90 -7.16 1.01
C VAL A 94 5.84 -8.22 0.75
N LEU A 95 4.69 -7.78 0.25
CA LEU A 95 3.58 -8.65 -0.10
C LEU A 95 3.52 -8.83 -1.61
N MET A 96 3.35 -10.08 -2.03
CA MET A 96 3.11 -10.43 -3.42
C MET A 96 1.94 -11.40 -3.51
N ILE A 97 1.37 -11.54 -4.71
CA ILE A 97 0.27 -12.44 -5.00
C ILE A 97 0.66 -13.51 -6.02
N SER A 98 0.10 -14.71 -5.87
CA SER A 98 0.20 -15.81 -6.85
C SER A 98 -1.18 -16.27 -7.26
N SER A 99 -1.38 -16.55 -8.55
CA SER A 99 -2.58 -17.28 -8.99
C SER A 99 -2.51 -18.75 -8.56
N PRO A 100 -3.64 -19.42 -8.28
CA PRO A 100 -3.69 -20.83 -7.92
C PRO A 100 -2.89 -21.72 -8.88
N GLY A 101 -2.10 -22.63 -8.31
CA GLY A 101 -1.27 -23.58 -9.05
C GLY A 101 0.00 -23.00 -9.66
N ARG A 102 0.36 -21.75 -9.34
CA ARG A 102 1.64 -21.13 -9.74
C ARG A 102 2.53 -20.87 -8.55
N GLU A 103 3.83 -21.09 -8.77
CA GLU A 103 4.88 -20.79 -7.79
C GLU A 103 5.46 -19.38 -7.98
N ASP A 104 5.28 -18.79 -9.16
CA ASP A 104 5.73 -17.45 -9.47
C ASP A 104 4.78 -16.38 -8.92
N LEU A 105 5.37 -15.27 -8.44
CA LEU A 105 4.64 -14.19 -7.79
C LEU A 105 4.76 -12.88 -8.55
N VAL A 106 3.75 -12.03 -8.37
CA VAL A 106 3.69 -10.68 -8.93
C VAL A 106 3.25 -9.68 -7.86
N PHE A 107 3.56 -8.42 -8.07
CA PHE A 107 2.95 -7.33 -7.30
C PHE A 107 1.52 -7.04 -7.79
N PRO A 108 0.61 -6.64 -6.88
CA PRO A 108 -0.77 -6.31 -7.23
C PRO A 108 -0.82 -5.07 -8.13
N LYS A 109 -1.61 -5.15 -9.19
CA LYS A 109 -1.77 -4.09 -10.19
C LYS A 109 -2.93 -4.41 -11.14
N GLY A 110 -3.49 -3.36 -11.73
CA GLY A 110 -4.45 -3.51 -12.81
C GLY A 110 -4.73 -2.22 -13.54
N GLY A 111 -5.83 -2.20 -14.30
CA GLY A 111 -6.07 -1.13 -15.26
C GLY A 111 -6.43 0.17 -14.56
N TRP A 112 -5.77 1.26 -14.95
CA TRP A 112 -6.14 2.60 -14.46
C TRP A 112 -7.39 3.09 -15.19
N GLU A 113 -8.44 3.41 -14.44
CA GLU A 113 -9.73 3.86 -14.99
C GLU A 113 -9.88 5.39 -15.09
N ASP A 114 -10.94 5.86 -15.73
CA ASP A 114 -11.17 7.28 -16.03
C ASP A 114 -11.67 8.13 -14.84
N ASP A 115 -12.20 7.50 -13.79
CA ASP A 115 -12.78 8.15 -12.61
C ASP A 115 -11.89 8.13 -11.36
N GLU A 116 -10.63 7.77 -11.50
CA GLU A 116 -9.67 7.68 -10.40
C GLU A 116 -8.32 8.28 -10.81
N THR A 117 -7.53 8.68 -9.82
CA THR A 117 -6.11 8.99 -9.98
C THR A 117 -5.28 7.72 -10.10
N MET A 118 -4.03 7.85 -10.54
CA MET A 118 -3.10 6.70 -10.60
C MET A 118 -2.86 6.06 -9.23
N GLY A 119 -2.77 6.86 -8.17
CA GLY A 119 -2.59 6.37 -6.81
C GLY A 119 -3.83 5.65 -6.29
N GLU A 120 -5.03 6.21 -6.51
CA GLU A 120 -6.29 5.55 -6.17
C GLU A 120 -6.45 4.21 -6.89
N ALA A 121 -6.07 4.14 -8.17
CA ALA A 121 -6.03 2.89 -8.92
C ALA A 121 -5.08 1.87 -8.28
N ALA A 122 -3.87 2.27 -7.90
CA ALA A 122 -2.92 1.38 -7.22
C ALA A 122 -3.48 0.84 -5.89
N CYS A 123 -4.12 1.69 -5.09
CA CYS A 123 -4.74 1.30 -3.82
C CYS A 123 -5.94 0.36 -4.02
N ARG A 124 -6.78 0.63 -5.02
CA ARG A 124 -7.91 -0.24 -5.38
C ARG A 124 -7.42 -1.62 -5.75
N GLU A 125 -6.41 -1.72 -6.62
CA GLU A 125 -5.85 -3.00 -7.08
C GLU A 125 -5.18 -3.77 -5.92
N ALA A 126 -4.51 -3.08 -4.99
CA ALA A 126 -3.97 -3.70 -3.78
C ALA A 126 -5.08 -4.29 -2.88
N LEU A 127 -6.22 -3.60 -2.76
CA LEU A 127 -7.37 -4.11 -2.03
C LEU A 127 -8.04 -5.28 -2.76
N GLU A 128 -8.27 -5.15 -4.06
CA GLU A 128 -8.97 -6.15 -4.87
C GLU A 128 -8.17 -7.44 -5.00
N GLU A 129 -6.89 -7.38 -5.39
CA GLU A 129 -6.07 -8.57 -5.65
C GLU A 129 -5.44 -9.15 -4.37
N ALA A 130 -5.07 -8.31 -3.39
CA ALA A 130 -4.31 -8.74 -2.21
C ALA A 130 -5.03 -8.55 -0.87
N GLY A 131 -6.16 -7.84 -0.83
CA GLY A 131 -6.90 -7.60 0.40
C GLY A 131 -6.11 -6.78 1.41
N VAL A 132 -5.38 -5.75 0.96
CA VAL A 132 -4.61 -4.85 1.83
C VAL A 132 -4.95 -3.39 1.59
N LYS A 133 -4.86 -2.58 2.64
CA LYS A 133 -4.88 -1.11 2.59
C LYS A 133 -3.70 -0.55 3.34
N GLY A 134 -3.34 0.69 3.04
CA GLY A 134 -2.14 1.29 3.55
C GLY A 134 -2.05 2.79 3.33
N ILE A 135 -0.86 3.32 3.61
CA ILE A 135 -0.45 4.67 3.25
C ILE A 135 0.37 4.57 1.98
N LEU A 136 -0.09 5.23 0.91
CA LEU A 136 0.57 5.21 -0.39
C LEU A 136 1.55 6.39 -0.46
N ASP A 137 2.79 6.13 -0.89
CA ASP A 137 3.68 7.20 -1.34
C ASP A 137 3.13 7.74 -2.67
N GLU A 138 2.80 9.04 -2.73
CA GLU A 138 2.25 9.67 -3.93
C GLU A 138 3.24 9.73 -5.08
N THR A 139 4.54 9.63 -4.78
CA THR A 139 5.58 9.60 -5.81
C THR A 139 5.69 8.18 -6.36
N PRO A 140 5.44 7.97 -7.67
CA PRO A 140 5.67 6.66 -8.27
C PRO A 140 7.15 6.30 -8.15
N LEU A 141 7.44 5.05 -7.79
CA LEU A 141 8.77 4.46 -7.85
C LEU A 141 9.33 4.50 -9.28
N GLY A 142 8.45 4.45 -10.27
CA GLY A 142 8.82 4.55 -11.67
C GLY A 142 7.72 4.08 -12.60
N VAL A 143 8.09 3.96 -13.86
CA VAL A 143 7.21 3.53 -14.94
C VAL A 143 7.91 2.44 -15.75
N TRP A 144 7.23 1.33 -16.00
CA TRP A 144 7.76 0.21 -16.76
C TRP A 144 6.82 -0.17 -17.89
N GLU A 145 7.38 -0.36 -19.07
CA GLU A 145 6.66 -0.90 -20.22
C GLU A 145 6.85 -2.41 -20.30
N PHE A 146 5.74 -3.14 -20.45
CA PHE A 146 5.76 -4.60 -20.50
C PHE A 146 4.63 -5.13 -21.38
N ARG A 147 4.75 -6.38 -21.80
CA ARG A 147 3.68 -7.07 -22.54
C ARG A 147 2.71 -7.76 -21.59
N SER A 148 1.42 -7.63 -21.88
CA SER A 148 0.36 -8.32 -21.15
C SER A 148 0.48 -9.83 -21.27
N LYS A 149 -0.09 -10.58 -20.31
CA LYS A 149 -0.13 -12.05 -20.33
C LYS A 149 -0.73 -12.62 -21.63
N SER A 150 -1.70 -11.93 -22.23
CA SER A 150 -2.41 -12.37 -23.45
C SER A 150 -1.63 -12.13 -24.75
N SER A 151 -0.57 -11.32 -24.74
CA SER A 151 0.20 -10.93 -25.94
C SER A 151 1.65 -11.39 -25.91
N GLN A 152 2.03 -12.27 -24.98
CA GLN A 152 3.42 -12.78 -24.90
C GLN A 152 3.86 -13.53 -26.16
N ASN A 153 2.92 -14.11 -26.92
CA ASN A 153 3.19 -14.89 -28.13
C ASN A 153 2.75 -14.20 -29.44
N SER A 154 2.23 -12.96 -29.40
CA SER A 154 1.83 -12.23 -30.61
C SER A 154 2.95 -11.28 -31.08
N CYS A 155 3.15 -11.21 -32.39
CA CYS A 155 4.07 -10.27 -33.03
C CYS A 155 3.48 -8.84 -33.12
N SER A 156 2.23 -8.64 -32.69
CA SER A 156 1.55 -7.34 -32.67
C SER A 156 1.98 -6.48 -31.47
N THR A 157 1.89 -5.16 -31.64
CA THR A 157 1.99 -4.16 -30.54
C THR A 157 0.76 -4.19 -29.63
N GLU A 158 -0.31 -4.88 -30.05
CA GLU A 158 -1.52 -5.07 -29.26
C GLU A 158 -1.21 -5.78 -27.92
N GLY A 159 -1.53 -5.10 -26.81
CA GLY A 159 -1.37 -5.64 -25.47
C GLY A 159 -0.04 -5.26 -24.80
N THR A 160 0.64 -4.21 -25.23
CA THR A 160 1.62 -3.53 -24.38
C THR A 160 0.91 -2.76 -23.25
N CYS A 161 1.56 -2.69 -22.11
CA CYS A 161 1.09 -1.99 -20.92
C CYS A 161 2.20 -1.06 -20.42
N ARG A 162 1.80 0.07 -19.87
CA ARG A 162 2.68 1.00 -19.15
C ARG A 162 2.23 1.01 -17.70
N GLY A 163 3.07 0.45 -16.82
CA GLY A 163 2.79 0.27 -15.40
C GLY A 163 3.45 1.32 -14.53
N TYR A 164 2.66 2.03 -13.73
CA TYR A 164 3.11 2.93 -12.68
C TYR A 164 3.11 2.16 -11.36
N MET A 165 4.26 2.06 -10.69
CA MET A 165 4.36 1.36 -9.40
C MET A 165 4.61 2.35 -8.27
N PHE A 166 3.91 2.16 -7.16
CA PHE A 166 4.02 2.98 -5.95
C PHE A 166 4.49 2.13 -4.77
N ALA A 167 5.02 2.78 -3.73
CA ALA A 167 5.23 2.14 -2.44
C ALA A 167 3.94 2.24 -1.60
N LEU A 168 3.51 1.14 -0.97
CA LEU A 168 2.34 1.13 -0.08
C LEU A 168 2.70 0.54 1.29
N GLU A 169 2.75 1.37 2.32
CA GLU A 169 2.92 0.89 3.70
C GLU A 169 1.60 0.30 4.20
N VAL A 170 1.53 -1.01 4.34
CA VAL A 170 0.29 -1.71 4.71
C VAL A 170 -0.06 -1.43 6.17
N THR A 171 -1.25 -0.86 6.38
CA THR A 171 -1.83 -0.58 7.70
C THR A 171 -2.95 -1.56 8.07
N GLU A 172 -3.61 -2.15 7.08
CA GLU A 172 -4.74 -3.06 7.26
C GLU A 172 -4.65 -4.26 6.31
N GLU A 173 -4.96 -5.45 6.82
CA GLU A 173 -5.00 -6.70 6.06
C GLU A 173 -6.36 -7.39 6.30
N PHE A 174 -7.09 -7.67 5.23
CA PHE A 174 -8.47 -8.18 5.27
C PHE A 174 -8.50 -9.70 5.22
N VAL A 175 -9.35 -10.36 5.99
CA VAL A 175 -9.48 -11.83 5.93
C VAL A 175 -10.22 -12.27 4.68
N ILE A 176 -11.25 -11.50 4.29
CA ILE A 176 -12.06 -11.74 3.09
C ILE A 176 -11.93 -10.50 2.21
N TRP A 177 -11.57 -10.72 0.94
CA TRP A 177 -11.35 -9.65 -0.03
C TRP A 177 -11.83 -10.06 -1.44
N PRO A 178 -11.95 -9.10 -2.40
CA PRO A 178 -12.75 -9.28 -3.60
C PRO A 178 -12.28 -10.39 -4.54
N GLU A 179 -10.98 -10.65 -4.59
CA GLU A 179 -10.38 -11.68 -5.45
C GLU A 179 -9.64 -12.77 -4.65
N GLU A 180 -10.07 -13.05 -3.41
CA GLU A 180 -9.49 -14.08 -2.55
C GLU A 180 -9.47 -15.49 -3.17
N ASP A 181 -10.40 -15.76 -4.09
CA ASP A 181 -10.54 -17.01 -4.83
C ASP A 181 -9.58 -17.10 -6.03
N LYS A 182 -9.11 -15.94 -6.54
CA LYS A 182 -8.21 -15.85 -7.71
C LYS A 182 -6.75 -15.74 -7.33
N TYR A 183 -6.44 -15.31 -6.10
CA TYR A 183 -5.08 -15.03 -5.68
C TYR A 183 -4.81 -15.47 -4.25
N GLU A 184 -3.62 -16.04 -4.05
CA GLU A 184 -3.01 -16.22 -2.74
C GLU A 184 -2.03 -15.08 -2.47
N ARG A 185 -2.17 -14.37 -1.36
CA ARG A 185 -1.19 -13.37 -0.90
C ARG A 185 -0.11 -14.01 -0.03
N LYS A 186 1.14 -13.54 -0.17
CA LYS A 186 2.31 -14.03 0.57
C LYS A 186 3.18 -12.86 1.02
N TRP A 187 3.46 -12.80 2.31
CA TRP A 187 4.48 -11.92 2.88
C TRP A 187 5.85 -12.57 2.76
N LEU A 188 6.78 -11.90 2.11
CA LEU A 188 8.09 -12.42 1.74
C LEU A 188 9.21 -11.53 2.29
N THR A 189 10.35 -12.13 2.59
CA THR A 189 11.62 -11.39 2.70
C THR A 189 11.97 -10.77 1.35
N VAL A 190 12.84 -9.76 1.36
CA VAL A 190 13.41 -9.19 0.13
C VAL A 190 14.04 -10.27 -0.76
N GLY A 191 14.83 -11.18 -0.18
CA GLY A 191 15.49 -12.25 -0.93
C GLY A 191 14.52 -13.26 -1.55
N GLU A 192 13.45 -13.65 -0.85
CA GLU A 192 12.40 -14.51 -1.40
C GLU A 192 11.66 -13.82 -2.55
N SER A 193 11.38 -12.53 -2.40
CA SER A 193 10.67 -11.73 -3.39
C SER A 193 11.42 -11.70 -4.71
N PHE A 194 12.74 -11.46 -4.69
CA PHE A 194 13.56 -11.54 -5.91
C PHE A 194 13.53 -12.93 -6.53
N ARG A 195 13.66 -14.00 -5.75
CA ARG A 195 13.70 -15.37 -6.28
C ARG A 195 12.39 -15.75 -6.97
N LEU A 196 11.27 -15.44 -6.34
CA LEU A 196 9.93 -15.84 -6.77
C LEU A 196 9.28 -14.85 -7.75
N CYS A 197 9.85 -13.66 -7.93
CA CYS A 197 9.30 -12.64 -8.82
C CYS A 197 9.32 -13.12 -10.27
N ARG A 198 8.12 -13.17 -10.86
CA ARG A 198 7.87 -13.69 -12.20
C ARG A 198 8.53 -12.90 -13.32
N TYR A 199 8.54 -11.57 -13.19
CA TYR A 199 8.91 -10.67 -14.26
C TYR A 199 10.15 -9.88 -13.91
N GLU A 200 11.06 -9.75 -14.88
CA GLU A 200 12.29 -8.98 -14.71
C GLU A 200 12.01 -7.51 -14.39
N TRP A 201 11.07 -6.88 -15.09
CA TRP A 201 10.71 -5.48 -14.82
C TRP A 201 10.19 -5.25 -13.38
N MET A 202 9.54 -6.24 -12.77
CA MET A 202 9.12 -6.17 -11.37
C MET A 202 10.29 -6.33 -10.40
N ARG A 203 11.33 -7.09 -10.78
CA ARG A 203 12.58 -7.15 -10.00
C ARG A 203 13.28 -5.79 -10.00
N ILE A 204 13.34 -5.14 -11.16
CA ILE A 204 13.88 -3.78 -11.30
C ILE A 204 13.04 -2.78 -10.47
N ALA A 205 11.71 -2.89 -10.48
CA ALA A 205 10.85 -2.07 -9.62
C ALA A 205 11.11 -2.30 -8.12
N LEU A 206 11.38 -3.55 -7.73
CA LEU A 206 11.76 -3.89 -6.35
C LEU A 206 13.14 -3.32 -5.97
N GLU A 207 14.11 -3.32 -6.89
CA GLU A 207 15.41 -2.67 -6.66
C GLU A 207 15.24 -1.16 -6.43
N GLU A 208 14.42 -0.51 -7.24
CA GLU A 208 14.15 0.93 -7.11
C GLU A 208 13.43 1.26 -5.80
N PHE A 209 12.47 0.44 -5.40
CA PHE A 209 11.86 0.52 -4.07
C PHE A 209 12.90 0.45 -2.95
N LEU A 210 13.81 -0.54 -2.99
CA LEU A 210 14.85 -0.67 -1.98
C LEU A 210 15.84 0.50 -1.99
N ARG A 211 16.11 1.08 -3.17
CA ARG A 211 16.90 2.30 -3.31
C ARG A 211 16.22 3.43 -2.55
N VAL A 212 14.96 3.75 -2.87
CA VAL A 212 14.18 4.82 -2.23
C VAL A 212 14.09 4.64 -0.71
N MET A 213 13.77 3.42 -0.25
CA MET A 213 13.70 3.11 1.19
C MET A 213 15.04 3.33 1.90
N SER A 214 16.16 3.00 1.25
CA SER A 214 17.49 3.24 1.81
C SER A 214 17.87 4.73 1.88
N GLU A 215 17.26 5.58 1.07
CA GLU A 215 17.51 7.02 1.13
C GLU A 215 16.71 7.64 2.26
N ALA A 216 15.44 7.26 2.41
CA ALA A 216 14.57 7.70 3.49
C ALA A 216 15.19 7.42 4.87
N ASP A 217 15.73 6.22 5.09
CA ASP A 217 16.43 5.86 6.33
C ASP A 217 17.63 6.79 6.62
N ARG A 218 18.40 7.18 5.59
CA ARG A 218 19.54 8.10 5.76
C ARG A 218 19.10 9.51 6.12
N TYR A 219 17.94 9.95 5.62
CA TYR A 219 17.40 11.27 5.96
C TYR A 219 16.86 11.29 7.40
N GLN A 220 16.15 10.24 7.82
CA GLN A 220 15.67 10.10 9.19
C GLN A 220 16.82 10.13 10.21
N MET A 221 17.91 9.40 9.95
CA MET A 221 19.10 9.44 10.80
C MET A 221 19.78 10.81 10.85
N LYS A 222 19.76 11.57 9.74
CA LYS A 222 20.35 12.92 9.69
C LYS A 222 19.51 13.94 10.47
N GLU A 223 18.18 13.88 10.38
CA GLU A 223 17.32 14.78 11.15
C GLU A 223 17.40 14.52 12.66
N GLU A 224 17.47 13.26 13.08
CA GLU A 224 17.65 12.91 14.50
C GLU A 224 19.01 13.37 15.06
N LEU A 225 20.09 13.33 14.26
CA LEU A 225 21.40 13.85 14.65
C LEU A 225 21.45 15.38 14.72
N VAL A 226 20.69 16.09 13.88
CA VAL A 226 20.62 17.56 13.90
C VAL A 226 19.74 18.04 15.07
N GLY A 227 18.65 17.33 15.39
CA GLY A 227 17.73 17.65 16.49
C GLY A 227 18.34 17.52 17.90
N GLN A 228 19.46 16.81 18.05
CA GLN A 228 20.16 16.65 19.34
C GLN A 228 21.25 17.72 19.61
N SER A 229 21.49 18.65 18.67
CA SER A 229 22.57 19.66 18.79
C SER A 229 22.14 21.05 19.30
N ALA A 230 20.85 21.28 19.53
CA ALA A 230 20.37 22.58 20.02
C ALA A 230 20.48 22.69 21.56
N LEU A 231 21.70 22.95 22.06
CA LEU A 231 21.91 23.42 23.44
C LEU A 231 21.51 24.91 23.56
N PRO A 232 20.85 25.33 24.66
CA PRO A 232 20.49 26.74 24.86
C PRO A 232 21.74 27.55 25.25
N VAL A 233 22.00 28.62 24.51
CA VAL A 233 23.03 29.62 24.84
C VAL A 233 22.60 30.37 26.10
N PRO A 234 23.43 30.50 27.15
CA PRO A 234 23.08 31.30 28.32
C PRO A 234 23.10 32.79 27.97
N GLU A 235 21.99 33.46 28.23
CA GLU A 235 21.79 34.90 28.11
C GLU A 235 22.60 35.62 29.22
N VAL A 236 23.66 36.33 28.83
CA VAL A 236 24.41 37.23 29.73
C VAL A 236 23.80 38.63 29.62
N LEU A 237 23.24 39.07 30.74
CA LEU A 237 22.74 40.42 31.00
C LEU A 237 23.88 41.47 30.88
N THR A 238 23.67 42.51 30.09
CA THR A 238 24.09 43.88 30.46
C THR A 238 23.18 44.95 29.86
N GLU A 239 22.96 45.96 30.69
CA GLU A 239 22.01 47.05 30.63
C GLU A 239 22.40 48.23 29.71
N HIS A 240 21.35 48.92 29.22
CA HIS A 240 21.22 50.39 29.02
C HIS A 240 22.07 51.14 27.96
N GLN A 241 21.45 51.57 26.84
CA GLN A 241 20.87 52.93 26.62
C GLN A 241 20.59 53.26 25.12
N ASN A 242 19.29 53.38 24.81
CA ASN A 242 18.56 54.39 24.02
C ASN A 242 18.95 54.90 22.60
N HIS A 243 17.88 54.98 21.78
CA HIS A 243 17.62 55.83 20.58
C HIS A 243 18.20 55.35 19.23
N GLN A 244 17.51 55.26 18.08
CA GLN A 244 16.25 55.83 17.58
C GLN A 244 15.77 55.04 16.30
N ILE A 245 14.48 54.72 16.25
CA ILE A 245 13.49 54.83 15.14
C ILE A 245 13.84 54.31 13.72
N LEU A 246 13.13 53.27 13.25
CA LEU A 246 12.13 53.28 12.15
C LEU A 246 11.86 51.85 11.61
N SER A 247 10.64 51.35 11.84
CA SER A 247 9.97 50.30 11.05
C SER A 247 8.99 50.95 10.05
N PRO A 248 8.55 50.22 9.00
CA PRO A 248 7.25 49.51 9.07
C PRO A 248 7.32 48.09 8.45
N SER A 249 6.87 47.02 9.12
CA SER A 249 5.49 46.47 9.15
C SER A 249 4.83 46.35 7.76
N CYS A 250 4.40 45.16 7.33
CA CYS A 250 3.01 44.64 7.43
C CYS A 250 2.84 43.45 6.47
N PHE A 251 1.86 42.55 6.54
CA PHE A 251 1.00 41.98 7.57
C PHE A 251 0.30 40.77 6.90
N VAL A 252 -0.09 39.79 7.70
CA VAL A 252 -0.80 38.54 7.36
C VAL A 252 -2.14 38.76 6.65
N LYS A 253 -2.60 37.77 5.87
CA LYS A 253 -3.99 37.28 5.93
C LYS A 253 -4.14 35.83 5.47
N ALA A 254 -4.65 35.01 6.38
CA ALA A 254 -5.28 33.73 6.12
C ALA A 254 -6.74 33.92 5.68
N SER A 255 -7.28 32.96 4.93
CA SER A 255 -8.73 32.79 4.77
C SER A 255 -9.01 31.30 4.56
N GLY A 256 -9.77 30.72 5.49
CA GLY A 256 -10.24 29.35 5.42
C GLY A 256 -11.54 29.23 4.64
N THR A 257 -11.88 28.01 4.23
CA THR A 257 -13.25 27.58 3.96
C THR A 257 -13.32 26.08 4.24
N GLN A 258 -14.29 25.70 5.09
CA GLN A 258 -14.63 24.33 5.45
C GLN A 258 -15.31 23.62 4.26
N ARG A 259 -14.99 22.35 4.03
CA ARG A 259 -15.81 21.45 3.20
C ARG A 259 -15.70 20.01 3.70
N LEU A 260 -16.83 19.57 4.27
CA LEU A 260 -17.40 18.23 4.48
C LEU A 260 -16.49 17.01 4.21
N ASP A 261 -16.29 16.22 5.26
CA ASP A 261 -15.59 14.93 5.29
C ASP A 261 -16.34 13.85 4.48
N GLU A 262 -15.64 13.19 3.55
CA GLU A 262 -16.05 11.93 2.90
C GLU A 262 -15.14 10.76 3.37
N PRO A 263 -15.66 9.55 3.63
CA PRO A 263 -14.93 8.52 4.39
C PRO A 263 -14.12 7.51 3.55
N TYR A 264 -13.61 7.90 2.37
CA TYR A 264 -12.85 6.98 1.49
C TYR A 264 -11.57 7.63 0.96
N LYS A 265 -10.66 7.98 1.86
CA LYS A 265 -9.32 8.44 1.46
C LYS A 265 -8.27 7.51 2.05
N CYS A 266 -7.63 6.73 1.18
CA CYS A 266 -6.26 6.28 1.45
C CYS A 266 -5.46 7.54 1.78
N PHE A 267 -4.75 7.61 2.91
CA PHE A 267 -4.05 8.84 3.27
C PHE A 267 -2.95 9.11 2.23
N VAL A 268 -3.13 10.21 1.52
CA VAL A 268 -2.35 10.74 0.39
C VAL A 268 -1.52 11.86 1.04
N LEU A 269 -0.22 11.59 1.26
CA LEU A 269 0.73 12.51 1.87
C LEU A 269 1.39 13.35 0.77
N GLY A 270 1.01 14.63 0.69
CA GLY A 270 1.51 15.59 -0.30
C GLY A 270 2.82 16.27 0.05
#